data_AF-A0A0T2IGG9-F1
#
_entry.id   AF-A0A0T2IGG9-F1
#
_cell.length_a   1.000
_cell.length_b   1.000
_cell.length_c   1.000
_cell.angle_alpha   90.00
_cell.angle_beta   90.00
_cell.angle_gamma   90.00
#
_symmetry.space_group_name_H-M   'P 1'
#
loop_
_entity.id
_entity.type
_entity.pdbx_description
1 polymer ?
#
loop_
_entity_poly.entity_id
_entity_poly.type
_entity_poly.pdbx_seq_one_letter_code
_entity_poly.pdbx_strand_id
1 'polypeptide(L)'
;MTDIRFDGDWILLEGAVTKSATSDFMLDTAGRRSTNTPYRRALVHDFTDGLTVNWDRDYPGGVTINDTKTLKGATNGDWIVVQSRVTQHLGTDIMLDGGAERRRTTTIFRPRGTKSSPYRRALVHAWEDQLVVNFNRDYVGGVLIDGSVTVPGSLSVAGQDVATVLASLQAQVTALTGQVTTLTTQVTDLTARVTALETPVGP
;
A
#
# COMPACT_ATOMS: atom_id res chain seq x y z
N MET A 1 17.56 -25.22 -40.15
CA MET A 1 17.83 -26.68 -40.01
C MET A 1 17.28 -27.10 -38.66
N THR A 2 16.68 -28.28 -38.56
CA THR A 2 16.27 -28.89 -37.29
C THR A 2 17.13 -30.12 -37.08
N ASP A 3 17.79 -30.22 -35.93
CA ASP A 3 18.77 -31.28 -35.65
C ASP A 3 18.88 -31.53 -34.14
N ILE A 4 19.32 -32.73 -33.77
CA ILE A 4 19.67 -33.13 -32.40
C ILE A 4 21.04 -33.78 -32.44
N ARG A 5 22.01 -33.18 -31.73
CA ARG A 5 23.38 -33.71 -31.69
C ARG A 5 24.02 -33.55 -30.31
N PHE A 6 25.02 -34.39 -30.04
CA PHE A 6 25.89 -34.28 -28.88
C PHE A 6 27.10 -33.42 -29.24
N ASP A 7 27.39 -32.40 -28.43
CA ASP A 7 28.53 -31.48 -28.60
C ASP A 7 29.28 -31.36 -27.27
N GLY A 8 30.30 -32.21 -27.09
CA GLY A 8 31.00 -32.36 -25.82
C GLY A 8 30.04 -32.80 -24.70
N ASP A 9 29.95 -31.99 -23.65
CA ASP A 9 29.06 -32.21 -22.50
C ASP A 9 27.61 -31.77 -22.74
N TRP A 10 27.29 -31.23 -23.93
CA TRP A 10 26.00 -30.64 -24.25
C TRP A 10 25.18 -31.52 -25.18
N ILE A 11 23.87 -31.55 -24.94
CA ILE A 11 22.88 -31.96 -25.93
C ILE A 11 22.36 -30.69 -26.59
N LEU A 12 22.56 -30.57 -27.89
CA LEU A 12 22.10 -29.43 -28.68
C LEU A 12 20.82 -29.80 -29.43
N LEU A 13 19.75 -29.07 -29.13
CA LEU A 13 18.44 -29.19 -29.77
C LEU A 13 18.22 -27.94 -30.63
N GLU A 14 18.50 -28.01 -31.93
CA GLU A 14 18.37 -26.88 -32.85
C GLU A 14 17.04 -26.91 -33.58
N GLY A 15 16.31 -25.79 -33.56
CA GLY A 15 15.06 -25.64 -34.27
C GLY A 15 14.43 -24.28 -34.01
N ALA A 16 13.42 -23.93 -34.83
CA ALA A 16 12.63 -22.73 -34.59
C ALA A 16 11.71 -22.87 -33.37
N VAL A 17 11.22 -24.08 -33.11
CA VAL A 17 10.35 -24.42 -31.98
C VAL A 17 10.68 -25.84 -31.52
N THR A 18 10.88 -26.00 -30.21
CA THR A 18 10.98 -27.32 -29.57
C THR A 18 9.66 -27.61 -28.86
N LYS A 19 8.94 -28.65 -29.30
CA LYS A 19 7.70 -29.10 -28.67
C LYS A 19 7.99 -30.29 -27.76
N SER A 20 7.70 -30.15 -26.47
CA SER A 20 7.51 -31.29 -25.58
C SER A 20 6.03 -31.60 -25.44
N ALA A 21 5.67 -32.88 -25.49
CA ALA A 21 4.31 -33.36 -25.17
C ALA A 21 4.23 -33.97 -23.76
N THR A 22 5.25 -33.74 -22.92
CA THR A 22 5.28 -34.14 -21.51
C THR A 22 4.63 -33.09 -20.62
N SER A 23 4.15 -33.50 -19.44
CA SER A 23 3.65 -32.57 -18.41
C SER A 23 4.78 -31.85 -17.67
N ASP A 24 5.93 -32.51 -17.55
CA ASP A 24 7.00 -32.10 -16.64
C ASP A 24 8.30 -31.91 -17.41
N PHE A 25 9.07 -30.90 -17.01
CA PHE A 25 10.49 -30.78 -17.34
C PHE A 25 11.30 -30.87 -16.04
N MET A 26 12.17 -31.88 -15.96
CA MET A 26 12.93 -32.17 -14.75
C MET A 26 14.38 -31.70 -14.89
N LEU A 27 14.88 -31.00 -13.87
CA LEU A 27 16.29 -30.63 -13.75
C LEU A 27 16.85 -31.27 -12.49
N ASP A 28 17.52 -32.41 -12.66
CA ASP A 28 17.99 -33.24 -11.56
C ASP A 28 19.46 -33.61 -11.72
N THR A 29 20.23 -33.41 -10.66
CA THR A 29 21.57 -33.94 -10.57
C THR A 29 21.88 -34.25 -9.11
N ALA A 30 22.26 -35.50 -8.82
CA ALA A 30 22.37 -36.01 -7.46
C ALA A 30 23.28 -35.14 -6.56
N GLY A 31 24.39 -34.66 -7.10
CA GLY A 31 25.36 -33.82 -6.37
C GLY A 31 24.89 -32.40 -6.01
N ARG A 32 23.74 -31.94 -6.53
CA ARG A 32 23.13 -30.64 -6.18
C ARG A 32 21.87 -30.77 -5.34
N ARG A 33 21.47 -31.99 -4.98
CA ARG A 33 20.29 -32.22 -4.15
C ARG A 33 20.61 -31.85 -2.69
N SER A 34 19.72 -31.10 -2.05
CA SER A 34 19.77 -30.86 -0.60
C SER A 34 18.90 -31.84 0.20
N THR A 35 18.14 -32.69 -0.49
CA THR A 35 17.28 -33.75 0.09
C THR A 35 17.28 -34.98 -0.81
N ASN A 36 16.74 -36.11 -0.35
CA ASN A 36 16.74 -37.36 -1.13
C ASN A 36 15.38 -37.67 -1.79
N THR A 37 14.58 -36.64 -2.14
CA THR A 37 13.31 -36.86 -2.85
C THR A 37 13.56 -37.33 -4.29
N PRO A 38 12.72 -38.25 -4.81
CA PRO A 38 12.98 -38.91 -6.09
C PRO A 38 12.69 -38.06 -7.34
N TYR A 39 11.86 -37.02 -7.23
CA TYR A 39 11.46 -36.16 -8.35
C TYR A 39 11.94 -34.72 -8.16
N ARG A 40 12.41 -34.08 -9.24
CA ARG A 40 12.86 -32.67 -9.31
C ARG A 40 12.21 -31.98 -10.51
N ARG A 41 10.91 -31.70 -10.41
CA ARG A 41 10.16 -31.08 -11.51
C ARG A 41 10.37 -29.57 -11.49
N ALA A 42 11.18 -29.08 -12.42
CA ALA A 42 11.52 -27.66 -12.52
C ALA A 42 10.35 -26.84 -13.05
N LEU A 43 9.76 -27.32 -14.15
CA LEU A 43 8.63 -26.71 -14.84
C LEU A 43 7.52 -27.78 -14.97
N VAL A 44 6.31 -27.45 -14.54
CA VAL A 44 5.15 -28.33 -14.65
C VAL A 44 4.01 -27.58 -15.32
N HIS A 45 3.43 -28.19 -16.35
CA HIS A 45 2.12 -27.80 -16.87
C HIS A 45 1.05 -28.35 -15.93
N ASP A 46 0.46 -27.47 -15.12
CA ASP A 46 -0.41 -27.87 -14.02
C ASP A 46 -1.88 -28.07 -14.44
N PHE A 47 -2.69 -28.54 -13.49
CA PHE A 47 -4.11 -28.85 -13.72
C PHE A 47 -4.99 -27.63 -14.02
N THR A 48 -4.47 -26.41 -13.88
CA THR A 48 -5.17 -25.16 -14.19
C THR A 48 -4.74 -24.55 -15.51
N ASP A 49 -4.04 -25.33 -16.35
CA ASP A 49 -3.40 -24.86 -17.58
C ASP A 49 -2.30 -23.80 -17.31
N GLY A 50 -1.73 -23.85 -16.10
CA GLY A 50 -0.67 -22.96 -15.65
C GLY A 50 0.72 -23.56 -15.83
N LEU A 51 1.73 -22.69 -15.85
CA LEU A 51 3.12 -23.09 -15.70
C LEU A 51 3.53 -22.88 -14.24
N THR A 52 3.68 -23.98 -13.51
CA THR A 52 4.21 -23.95 -12.14
C THR A 52 5.73 -24.16 -12.17
N VAL A 53 6.46 -23.25 -11.53
CA VAL A 53 7.90 -23.39 -11.28
C VAL A 53 8.11 -23.98 -9.89
N ASN A 54 8.96 -25.01 -9.79
CA ASN A 54 9.24 -25.72 -8.53
C ASN A 54 7.99 -26.35 -7.92
N TRP A 55 7.42 -27.30 -8.65
CA TRP A 55 6.21 -28.02 -8.24
C TRP A 55 6.43 -28.80 -6.94
N ASP A 56 5.44 -28.80 -6.04
CA ASP A 56 5.44 -29.56 -4.76
C ASP A 56 6.68 -29.33 -3.87
N ARG A 57 7.34 -28.16 -3.99
CA ARG A 57 8.61 -27.89 -3.29
C ARG A 57 9.69 -28.93 -3.64
N ASP A 58 9.67 -29.46 -4.85
CA ASP A 58 10.68 -30.35 -5.41
C ASP A 58 12.10 -29.73 -5.38
N TYR A 59 12.23 -28.41 -5.20
CA TYR A 59 13.45 -27.69 -4.85
C TYR A 59 13.23 -26.99 -3.50
N PRO A 60 13.65 -27.59 -2.37
CA PRO A 60 13.37 -27.06 -1.03
C PRO A 60 14.15 -25.77 -0.70
N GLY A 61 15.21 -25.48 -1.45
CA GLY A 61 15.88 -24.17 -1.41
C GLY A 61 15.07 -23.04 -2.06
N GLY A 62 13.95 -23.36 -2.73
CA GLY A 62 13.12 -22.39 -3.44
C GLY A 62 13.60 -22.11 -4.85
N VAL A 63 13.09 -21.02 -5.40
CA VAL A 63 13.43 -20.51 -6.74
C VAL A 63 13.91 -19.08 -6.59
N THR A 64 15.04 -18.76 -7.20
CA THR A 64 15.50 -17.39 -7.37
C THR A 64 15.33 -16.99 -8.83
N ILE A 65 14.59 -15.93 -9.09
CA ILE A 65 14.43 -15.35 -10.43
C ILE A 65 15.13 -13.99 -10.43
N ASN A 66 16.31 -13.92 -11.03
CA ASN A 66 17.08 -12.69 -11.15
C ASN A 66 16.67 -11.91 -12.40
N ASP A 67 16.88 -10.59 -12.37
CA ASP A 67 16.74 -9.70 -13.53
C ASP A 67 15.37 -9.74 -14.23
N THR A 68 14.31 -9.98 -13.46
CA THR A 68 12.93 -9.92 -13.97
C THR A 68 12.58 -8.49 -14.35
N LYS A 69 12.63 -8.18 -15.64
CA LYS A 69 12.36 -6.82 -16.16
C LYS A 69 10.89 -6.43 -16.06
N THR A 70 9.97 -7.34 -16.43
CA THR A 70 8.53 -7.10 -16.41
C THR A 70 7.75 -8.39 -16.16
N LEU A 71 6.75 -8.32 -15.28
CA LEU A 71 5.67 -9.30 -15.17
C LEU A 71 4.39 -8.65 -15.70
N LYS A 72 3.82 -9.22 -16.76
CA LYS A 72 2.64 -8.65 -17.44
C LYS A 72 1.50 -9.66 -17.40
N GLY A 73 0.31 -9.17 -17.04
CA GLY A 73 -0.92 -9.87 -17.34
C GLY A 73 -1.30 -9.75 -18.82
N ALA A 74 -2.20 -10.62 -19.27
CA ALA A 74 -2.92 -10.54 -20.52
C ALA A 74 -3.91 -9.35 -20.55
N THR A 75 -4.54 -9.01 -19.42
CA THR A 75 -5.52 -7.92 -19.34
C THR A 75 -5.37 -7.05 -18.08
N ASN A 76 -6.14 -5.96 -18.01
CA ASN A 76 -6.22 -5.08 -16.82
C ASN A 76 -6.99 -5.71 -15.64
N GLY A 77 -7.51 -6.93 -15.80
CA GLY A 77 -8.11 -7.74 -14.73
C GLY A 77 -7.13 -8.71 -14.08
N ASP A 78 -5.89 -8.78 -14.56
CA ASP A 78 -4.92 -9.76 -14.12
C ASP A 78 -4.27 -9.35 -12.80
N TRP A 79 -3.72 -10.33 -12.10
CA TRP A 79 -3.39 -10.22 -10.69
C TRP A 79 -2.05 -10.90 -10.44
N ILE A 80 -1.17 -10.21 -9.73
CA ILE A 80 0.01 -10.81 -9.11
C ILE A 80 -0.36 -11.11 -7.67
N VAL A 81 -0.37 -12.38 -7.32
CA VAL A 81 -0.62 -12.83 -5.95
C VAL A 81 0.69 -13.17 -5.30
N VAL A 82 1.01 -12.47 -4.22
CA VAL A 82 2.16 -12.80 -3.36
C VAL A 82 1.61 -13.29 -2.03
N GLN A 83 1.64 -14.61 -1.82
CA GLN A 83 1.35 -15.22 -0.52
C GLN A 83 2.66 -15.41 0.23
N SER A 84 2.97 -14.47 1.11
CA SER A 84 4.20 -14.47 1.90
C SER A 84 3.92 -14.02 3.34
N ARG A 85 4.79 -14.42 4.28
CA ARG A 85 4.79 -13.84 5.63
C ARG A 85 5.27 -12.39 5.59
N VAL A 86 6.24 -12.10 4.72
CA VAL A 86 6.86 -10.79 4.55
C VAL A 86 7.08 -10.56 3.05
N THR A 87 6.66 -9.40 2.57
CA THR A 87 7.04 -8.90 1.24
C THR A 87 7.95 -7.70 1.44
N GLN A 88 9.18 -7.80 0.95
CA GLN A 88 10.16 -6.72 1.02
C GLN A 88 10.35 -6.12 -0.38
N HIS A 89 10.32 -4.79 -0.46
CA HIS A 89 10.67 -4.04 -1.65
C HIS A 89 11.95 -3.25 -1.36
N LEU A 90 13.01 -3.54 -2.10
CA LEU A 90 14.27 -2.79 -2.06
C LEU A 90 14.35 -1.97 -3.35
N GLY A 91 14.02 -0.68 -3.26
CA GLY A 91 14.00 0.23 -4.39
C GLY A 91 13.82 1.67 -3.92
N THR A 92 13.95 2.62 -4.83
CA THR A 92 13.68 4.04 -4.55
C THR A 92 12.19 4.33 -4.47
N ASP A 93 11.41 3.65 -5.32
CA ASP A 93 10.00 3.97 -5.53
C ASP A 93 9.13 2.71 -5.59
N ILE A 94 7.93 2.81 -5.01
CA ILE A 94 6.82 1.88 -5.25
C ILE A 94 5.78 2.65 -6.05
N MET A 95 5.74 2.45 -7.36
CA MET A 95 4.74 3.07 -8.22
C MET A 95 3.45 2.26 -8.20
N LEU A 96 2.38 2.86 -7.68
CA LEU A 96 1.03 2.31 -7.76
C LEU A 96 0.28 3.14 -8.82
N ASP A 97 0.03 2.57 -10.00
CA ASP A 97 -0.68 3.26 -11.08
C ASP A 97 -1.71 2.31 -11.70
N GLY A 98 -2.94 2.80 -11.86
CA GLY A 98 -4.05 2.05 -12.41
C GLY A 98 -4.11 1.99 -13.94
N GLY A 99 -3.15 2.58 -14.64
CA GLY A 99 -3.11 2.70 -16.09
C GLY A 99 -4.14 3.70 -16.65
N ALA A 100 -4.10 3.92 -17.96
CA ALA A 100 -4.92 4.94 -18.64
C ALA A 100 -6.44 4.75 -18.45
N GLU A 101 -6.91 3.52 -18.22
CA GLU A 101 -8.32 3.21 -17.95
C GLU A 101 -8.81 3.80 -16.62
N ARG A 102 -7.96 3.82 -15.59
CA ARG A 102 -8.28 4.46 -14.31
C ARG A 102 -8.04 5.97 -14.34
N ARG A 103 -7.12 6.47 -15.17
CA ARG A 103 -6.85 7.91 -15.32
C ARG A 103 -7.95 8.68 -16.08
N ARG A 104 -8.78 8.01 -16.89
CA ARG A 104 -9.77 8.66 -17.79
C ARG A 104 -11.18 8.88 -17.22
N THR A 105 -11.49 8.42 -16.01
CA THR A 105 -12.87 8.54 -15.48
C THR A 105 -13.07 9.85 -14.72
N THR A 106 -13.28 10.95 -15.43
CA THR A 106 -13.60 12.30 -14.90
C THR A 106 -15.11 12.63 -14.94
N THR A 107 -15.99 11.65 -15.12
CA THR A 107 -17.44 11.90 -15.14
C THR A 107 -18.05 11.81 -13.74
N ILE A 108 -18.55 12.96 -13.29
CA ILE A 108 -19.16 13.32 -11.99
C ILE A 108 -20.35 12.43 -11.54
N PHE A 109 -20.74 11.42 -12.32
CA PHE A 109 -21.83 10.50 -11.98
C PHE A 109 -21.45 9.05 -12.33
N ARG A 110 -21.14 8.24 -11.31
CA ARG A 110 -21.35 6.79 -11.38
C ARG A 110 -22.61 6.41 -10.61
N PRO A 111 -23.54 5.65 -11.22
CA PRO A 111 -24.67 5.08 -10.51
C PRO A 111 -24.18 4.14 -9.41
N ARG A 112 -24.80 4.28 -8.24
CA ARG A 112 -24.67 3.42 -7.07
C ARG A 112 -25.00 1.97 -7.48
N GLY A 113 -24.00 1.12 -7.71
CA GLY A 113 -24.28 -0.31 -7.96
C GLY A 113 -23.16 -1.22 -8.49
N THR A 114 -22.06 -0.71 -9.05
CA THR A 114 -21.10 -1.62 -9.70
C THR A 114 -19.99 -2.11 -8.77
N LYS A 115 -20.17 -3.37 -8.33
CA LYS A 115 -19.18 -4.33 -7.80
C LYS A 115 -18.22 -3.77 -6.74
N SER A 116 -18.60 -3.99 -5.49
CA SER A 116 -17.64 -4.12 -4.40
C SER A 116 -16.58 -5.13 -4.85
N SER A 117 -15.35 -4.64 -5.04
CA SER A 117 -14.19 -5.51 -5.01
C SER A 117 -14.23 -6.25 -3.67
N PRO A 118 -14.11 -7.58 -3.62
CA PRO A 118 -14.12 -8.35 -2.37
C PRO A 118 -12.86 -8.12 -1.52
N TYR A 119 -11.92 -7.29 -1.98
CA TYR A 119 -10.59 -7.15 -1.39
C TYR A 119 -10.48 -5.89 -0.53
N ARG A 120 -9.90 -6.07 0.65
CA ARG A 120 -9.55 -4.99 1.58
C ARG A 120 -8.26 -4.32 1.10
N ARG A 121 -8.32 -3.04 0.74
CA ARG A 121 -7.18 -2.32 0.14
C ARG A 121 -6.64 -1.24 1.08
N ALA A 122 -5.37 -1.40 1.50
CA ALA A 122 -4.73 -0.49 2.45
C ALA A 122 -4.19 0.78 1.78
N LEU A 123 -3.58 0.63 0.59
CA LEU A 123 -3.07 1.71 -0.24
C LEU A 123 -3.68 1.55 -1.63
N VAL A 124 -4.38 2.56 -2.10
CA VAL A 124 -4.99 2.57 -3.43
C VAL A 124 -4.54 3.82 -4.16
N HIS A 125 -3.95 3.63 -5.33
CA HIS A 125 -3.93 4.69 -6.34
C HIS A 125 -5.34 4.81 -6.94
N ALA A 126 -6.09 5.76 -6.40
CA ALA A 126 -7.47 6.01 -6.76
C ALA A 126 -7.54 6.89 -8.01
N TRP A 127 -8.75 7.38 -8.31
CA TRP A 127 -8.94 8.32 -9.40
C TRP A 127 -8.27 9.66 -9.08
N GLU A 128 -8.04 10.46 -10.11
CA GLU A 128 -7.44 11.80 -9.99
C GLU A 128 -6.05 11.79 -9.34
N ASP A 129 -5.26 10.73 -9.56
CA ASP A 129 -3.87 10.61 -9.07
C ASP A 129 -3.74 10.57 -7.54
N GLN A 130 -4.82 10.20 -6.84
CA GLN A 130 -4.87 10.19 -5.38
C GLN A 130 -4.28 8.90 -4.80
N LEU A 131 -3.34 9.02 -3.85
CA LEU A 131 -2.97 7.91 -2.97
C LEU A 131 -3.93 7.88 -1.76
N VAL A 132 -4.86 6.94 -1.76
CA VAL A 132 -5.85 6.78 -0.70
C VAL A 132 -5.40 5.70 0.28
N VAL A 133 -5.27 6.08 1.55
CA VAL A 133 -5.12 5.15 2.67
C VAL A 133 -6.51 4.69 3.11
N ASN A 134 -6.71 3.37 3.25
CA ASN A 134 -7.99 2.77 3.66
C ASN A 134 -9.18 3.10 2.73
N PHE A 135 -9.02 2.82 1.44
CA PHE A 135 -10.06 3.09 0.45
C PHE A 135 -11.39 2.40 0.82
N ASN A 136 -12.52 3.09 0.64
CA ASN A 136 -13.87 2.57 0.89
C ASN A 136 -14.13 2.03 2.31
N ARG A 137 -13.32 2.43 3.31
CA ARG A 137 -13.38 1.92 4.69
C ARG A 137 -13.19 0.39 4.76
N ASP A 138 -12.38 -0.14 3.85
CA ASP A 138 -12.07 -1.57 3.78
C ASP A 138 -11.47 -2.12 5.09
N TYR A 139 -10.83 -1.26 5.88
CA TYR A 139 -10.44 -1.50 7.27
C TYR A 139 -11.36 -0.71 8.21
N VAL A 140 -12.33 -1.41 8.82
CA VAL A 140 -13.32 -0.82 9.74
C VAL A 140 -12.66 -0.16 10.96
N GLY A 141 -11.53 -0.70 11.42
CA GLY A 141 -10.73 -0.13 12.50
C GLY A 141 -9.80 1.01 12.08
N GLY A 142 -9.80 1.40 10.81
CA GLY A 142 -8.87 2.38 10.26
C GLY A 142 -7.50 1.81 9.90
N VAL A 143 -6.56 2.71 9.61
CA VAL A 143 -5.14 2.41 9.39
C VAL A 143 -4.34 3.28 10.36
N LEU A 144 -3.47 2.65 11.15
CA LEU A 144 -2.52 3.35 12.00
C LEU A 144 -1.27 3.67 11.18
N ILE A 145 -0.89 4.95 11.14
CA ILE A 145 0.44 5.38 10.69
C ILE A 145 1.25 5.66 11.94
N ASP A 146 2.18 4.75 12.26
CA ASP A 146 3.06 4.91 13.41
C ASP A 146 4.31 5.71 13.01
N GLY A 147 4.57 6.80 13.73
CA GLY A 147 5.62 7.77 13.41
C GLY A 147 5.14 9.11 12.86
N SER A 148 6.08 9.95 12.41
CA SER A 148 5.79 11.29 11.91
C SER A 148 5.26 11.28 10.47
N VAL A 149 4.27 12.14 10.21
CA VAL A 149 3.73 12.38 8.87
C VAL A 149 4.00 13.83 8.50
N THR A 150 4.76 14.05 7.43
CA THR A 150 5.05 15.38 6.89
C THR A 150 4.19 15.62 5.66
N VAL A 151 3.35 16.65 5.69
CA VAL A 151 2.55 17.10 4.56
C VAL A 151 3.07 18.48 4.13
N PRO A 152 3.82 18.59 3.03
CA PRO A 152 4.43 19.86 2.64
C PRO A 152 3.42 20.88 2.11
N GLY A 153 2.25 20.43 1.67
CA GLY A 153 1.13 21.28 1.23
C GLY A 153 0.07 21.47 2.31
N SER A 154 -1.16 21.70 1.88
CA SER A 154 -2.33 21.79 2.77
C SER A 154 -2.75 20.41 3.28
N LEU A 155 -3.09 20.32 4.57
CA LEU A 155 -3.77 19.17 5.16
C LEU A 155 -5.21 19.56 5.46
N SER A 156 -6.18 18.83 4.90
CA SER A 156 -7.59 18.99 5.24
C SER A 156 -8.14 17.77 5.97
N VAL A 157 -8.96 17.99 6.99
CA VAL A 157 -9.66 16.94 7.75
C VAL A 157 -11.15 17.25 7.68
N ALA A 158 -11.94 16.28 7.23
CA ALA A 158 -13.39 16.45 7.01
C ALA A 158 -13.74 17.68 6.14
N GLY A 159 -12.91 17.98 5.14
CA GLY A 159 -13.09 19.11 4.24
C GLY A 159 -12.68 20.48 4.80
N GLN A 160 -12.14 20.52 6.02
CA GLN A 160 -11.62 21.75 6.64
C GLN A 160 -10.10 21.77 6.60
N ASP A 161 -9.53 22.88 6.14
CA ASP A 161 -8.09 23.10 6.18
C ASP A 161 -7.61 23.25 7.64
N VAL A 162 -6.63 22.44 8.03
CA VAL A 162 -6.15 22.37 9.43
C VAL A 162 -5.49 23.69 9.85
N ALA A 163 -4.78 24.38 8.96
CA ALA A 163 -4.14 25.66 9.27
C ALA A 163 -5.19 26.74 9.57
N THR A 164 -6.28 26.76 8.81
CA THR A 164 -7.42 27.66 9.03
C THR A 164 -8.09 27.40 10.38
N VAL A 165 -8.33 26.13 10.74
CA VAL A 165 -8.89 25.75 12.04
C VAL A 165 -7.96 26.19 13.18
N LEU A 166 -6.64 25.99 13.02
CA LEU A 166 -5.66 26.36 14.04
C LEU A 166 -5.59 27.89 14.25
N ALA A 167 -5.64 28.67 13.16
CA ALA A 167 -5.69 30.12 13.23
C ALA A 167 -6.97 30.63 13.91
N SER A 168 -8.12 30.02 13.60
CA SER A 168 -9.39 30.35 14.26
C SER A 168 -9.33 30.06 15.77
N LEU A 169 -8.82 28.90 16.14
CA LEU A 169 -8.66 28.52 17.54
C LEU A 169 -7.71 29.46 18.28
N GLN A 170 -6.59 29.85 17.65
CA GLN A 170 -5.65 30.82 18.22
C GLN A 170 -6.31 32.18 18.47
N ALA A 171 -7.10 32.68 17.51
CA ALA A 171 -7.83 33.94 17.66
C ALA A 171 -8.85 33.88 18.82
N GLN A 172 -9.57 32.76 18.96
CA GLN A 172 -10.50 32.54 20.06
C GLN A 172 -9.78 32.54 21.42
N VAL A 173 -8.63 31.87 21.53
CA VAL A 173 -7.81 31.84 22.75
C VAL A 173 -7.30 33.24 23.11
N THR A 174 -6.83 34.02 22.13
CA THR A 174 -6.40 35.40 22.34
C THR A 174 -7.54 36.29 22.83
N ALA A 175 -8.72 36.19 22.21
CA ALA A 175 -9.89 36.95 22.62
C ALA A 175 -10.34 36.60 24.05
N LEU A 176 -10.38 35.30 24.38
CA LEU A 176 -10.74 34.83 25.72
C LEU A 176 -9.74 35.30 26.77
N THR A 177 -8.44 35.27 26.46
CA THR A 177 -7.39 35.80 27.35
C THR A 177 -7.58 37.29 27.63
N GLY A 178 -7.98 38.07 26.62
CA GLY A 178 -8.34 39.48 26.79
C GLY A 178 -9.54 39.68 27.71
N GLN A 179 -10.61 38.91 27.51
CA GLN A 179 -11.82 38.98 28.36
C GLN A 179 -11.52 38.64 29.82
N VAL A 180 -10.73 37.60 30.07
CA VAL A 180 -10.30 37.21 31.44
C VAL A 180 -9.50 38.34 32.09
N THR A 181 -8.63 39.01 31.34
CA THR A 181 -7.85 40.14 31.85
C THR A 181 -8.76 41.29 32.28
N THR A 182 -9.73 41.67 31.43
CA THR A 182 -10.71 42.72 31.76
C THR A 182 -11.54 42.36 32.99
N LEU A 183 -12.06 41.13 33.05
CA LEU A 183 -12.86 40.68 34.18
C LEU A 183 -12.05 40.66 35.48
N THR A 184 -10.78 40.27 35.43
CA THR A 184 -9.88 40.29 36.58
C THR A 184 -9.67 41.71 37.12
N THR A 185 -9.51 42.69 36.23
CA THR A 185 -9.44 44.10 36.63
C THR A 185 -10.74 44.56 37.28
N GLN A 186 -11.89 44.22 36.69
CA GLN A 186 -13.21 44.58 37.25
C GLN A 186 -13.44 43.96 38.63
N VAL A 187 -13.06 42.71 38.85
CA VAL A 187 -13.16 42.04 40.16
C VAL A 187 -12.22 42.71 41.16
N THR A 188 -11.00 43.06 40.77
CA THR A 188 -10.06 43.79 41.64
C THR A 188 -10.62 45.14 42.07
N ASP A 189 -11.17 45.91 41.12
CA ASP A 189 -11.80 47.20 41.41
C ASP A 189 -13.01 47.05 42.34
N LEU A 190 -13.90 46.10 42.03
CA LEU A 190 -15.07 45.83 42.86
C LEU A 190 -14.67 45.41 44.28
N THR A 191 -13.63 44.58 44.40
CA THR A 191 -13.08 44.18 45.70
C THR A 191 -12.59 45.40 46.48
N ALA A 192 -11.83 46.30 45.85
CA ALA A 192 -11.37 47.53 46.49
C ALA A 192 -12.54 48.42 46.95
N ARG A 193 -13.57 48.56 46.11
CA ARG A 193 -14.79 49.33 46.43
C ARG A 193 -15.58 48.74 47.60
N VAL A 194 -15.71 47.42 47.66
CA VAL A 194 -16.37 46.72 48.79
C VAL A 194 -15.58 46.95 50.07
N THR A 195 -14.26 46.77 50.05
CA THR A 195 -13.40 47.03 51.22
C THR A 195 -13.55 48.45 51.75
N ALA A 196 -13.66 49.46 50.87
CA ALA A 196 -13.87 50.85 51.26
C ALA A 196 -15.25 51.12 51.89
N LEU A 197 -16.29 50.38 51.51
CA LEU A 197 -17.61 50.48 52.13
C LEU A 197 -17.67 49.77 53.49
N GLU A 198 -16.87 48.72 53.68
CA GLU A 198 -16.80 47.96 54.93
C GLU A 198 -15.94 48.65 56.00
N THR A 199 -15.07 49.60 55.63
CA THR A 199 -14.33 50.41 56.60
C THR A 199 -15.27 51.30 57.42
N PRO A 200 -15.34 51.15 58.77
CA PRO A 200 -16.23 51.94 59.60
C PRO A 200 -15.89 53.43 59.52
N VAL A 201 -16.90 54.29 59.38
CA VAL A 201 -16.73 55.73 59.58
C VAL A 201 -16.35 55.93 61.04
N GLY A 202 -15.13 56.40 61.29
CA GLY A 202 -14.62 56.64 62.64
C GLY A 202 -15.55 57.55 63.47
N PRO A 203 -15.52 57.43 64.81
CA PRO A 203 -16.40 58.15 65.73
C PRO A 203 -16.31 59.67 65.61
#